data_AF-R5X2C2-F1
#
_entry.id   AF-R5X2C2-F1
#
_cell.length_a   1.000
_cell.length_b   1.000
_cell.length_c   1.000
_cell.angle_alpha   90.00
_cell.angle_beta   90.00
_cell.angle_gamma   90.00
#
_symmetry.space_group_name_H-M   'P 1'
#
loop_
_entity.id
_entity.type
_entity.pdbx_description
1 polymer ?
#
loop_
_entity_poly.entity_id
_entity_poly.type
_entity_poly.pdbx_seq_one_letter_code
_entity_poly.pdbx_strand_id
1 'polypeptide(L)'
;MSNILNLDKILCIFFGENIFTNLNNNEYNKTVDVRSAEEFNAIKLLQYNIPVITIEQHQLLHRHLYLAGIIVFYGLFKNKKYIRNKLLEISNNRQYKILIGCSKGRLRSPAVWLYARFLGIDAKILKYGVKHYAN
;
A
#
# COMPACT_ATOMS: atom_id res chain seq x y z
N MET A 1 9.46 13.99 17.42
CA MET A 1 8.32 13.34 16.74
C MET A 1 8.44 13.59 15.24
N SER A 2 8.41 12.56 14.39
CA SER A 2 8.41 12.80 12.94
C SER A 2 7.05 13.36 12.53
N ASN A 3 7.01 14.52 11.88
CA ASN A 3 5.81 15.13 11.29
C ASN A 3 5.38 14.38 10.02
N ILE A 4 5.29 13.05 10.10
CA ILE A 4 4.83 12.19 9.01
C ILE A 4 3.35 11.92 9.24
N LEU A 5 2.56 12.14 8.19
CA LEU A 5 1.16 11.72 8.14
C LEU A 5 1.07 10.20 8.35
N ASN A 6 0.50 9.79 9.48
CA ASN A 6 0.20 8.40 9.81
C ASN A 6 -1.24 8.10 9.38
N LEU A 7 -1.42 7.83 8.10
CA LEU A 7 -2.74 7.56 7.53
C LEU A 7 -3.34 6.27 8.10
N ASP A 8 -2.51 5.29 8.43
CA ASP A 8 -2.90 4.09 9.18
C ASP A 8 -3.69 4.42 10.46
N LYS A 9 -3.17 5.33 11.30
CA LYS A 9 -3.85 5.72 12.55
C LYS A 9 -5.17 6.42 12.31
N ILE A 10 -5.22 7.31 11.31
CA ILE A 10 -6.45 8.00 10.92
C ILE A 10 -7.49 6.97 10.48
N LEU A 11 -7.10 6.01 9.64
CA LEU A 11 -8.01 4.96 9.19
C LEU A 11 -8.47 4.05 10.33
N CYS A 12 -7.62 3.73 11.30
CA CYS A 12 -8.05 2.98 12.49
C CYS A 12 -9.21 3.67 13.22
N ILE A 13 -9.19 5.01 13.31
CA ILE A 13 -10.25 5.77 14.00
C ILE A 13 -11.60 5.60 13.28
N PHE A 14 -11.61 5.59 11.94
CA PHE A 14 -12.84 5.53 11.16
C PHE A 14 -13.33 4.12 10.82
N PHE A 15 -12.40 3.17 10.67
CA PHE A 15 -12.70 1.83 10.16
C PHE A 15 -12.34 0.70 11.13
N GLY A 16 -11.69 1.01 12.25
CA GLY A 16 -11.20 0.03 13.22
C GLY A 16 -9.88 -0.64 12.80
N GLU A 17 -9.30 -1.41 13.73
CA GLU A 17 -8.03 -2.13 13.47
C GLU A 17 -8.19 -3.34 12.55
N ASN A 18 -9.43 -3.79 12.33
CA ASN A 18 -9.70 -4.94 11.48
C ASN A 18 -9.27 -4.71 10.02
N ILE A 19 -8.93 -3.49 9.60
CA ILE A 19 -8.38 -3.18 8.27
C ILE A 19 -6.97 -3.75 8.06
N PHE A 20 -6.29 -4.15 9.14
CA PHE A 20 -4.98 -4.78 9.09
C PHE A 20 -5.07 -6.30 9.22
N THR A 21 -4.15 -7.00 8.56
CA THR A 21 -3.96 -8.45 8.75
C THR A 21 -2.48 -8.81 8.58
N ASN A 22 -2.11 -10.00 9.05
CA ASN A 22 -0.75 -10.52 8.93
C ASN A 22 -0.54 -11.22 7.58
N LEU A 23 0.72 -11.43 7.21
CA LEU A 23 1.09 -12.08 5.95
C LEU A 23 0.50 -13.50 5.80
N ASN A 24 0.36 -14.23 6.91
CA ASN A 24 -0.07 -15.64 6.92
C ASN A 24 -1.60 -15.82 6.87
N ASN A 25 -2.37 -14.76 6.59
CA ASN A 25 -3.82 -14.88 6.47
C ASN A 25 -4.21 -15.41 5.09
N ASN A 26 -4.61 -16.69 5.05
CA ASN A 26 -4.92 -17.42 3.82
C ASN A 26 -6.14 -16.87 3.05
N GLU A 27 -7.02 -16.08 3.69
CA GLU A 27 -8.13 -15.43 2.98
C GLU A 27 -7.64 -14.34 2.01
N TYR A 28 -6.45 -13.78 2.24
CA TYR A 28 -5.88 -12.68 1.46
C TYR A 28 -4.65 -13.14 0.66
N ASN A 29 -4.84 -14.19 -0.14
CA ASN A 29 -3.77 -14.86 -0.88
C ASN A 29 -3.25 -14.08 -2.10
N LYS A 30 -3.92 -13.01 -2.54
CA LYS A 30 -3.41 -12.07 -3.55
C LYS A 30 -2.70 -10.91 -2.86
N THR A 31 -1.37 -10.92 -2.89
CA THR A 31 -0.57 -9.93 -2.16
C THR A 31 0.07 -8.91 -3.09
N VAL A 32 -0.09 -7.63 -2.76
CA VAL A 32 0.33 -6.49 -3.61
C VAL A 32 1.28 -5.59 -2.83
N ASP A 33 2.49 -5.45 -3.36
CA ASP A 33 3.46 -4.47 -2.90
C ASP A 33 3.27 -3.14 -3.63
N VAL A 34 3.04 -2.07 -2.88
CA VAL A 34 2.86 -0.72 -3.43
C VAL A 34 4.09 0.18 -3.29
N ARG A 35 5.24 -0.40 -2.93
CA ARG A 35 6.55 0.25 -2.99
C ARG A 35 7.00 0.45 -4.44
N SER A 36 8.09 1.19 -4.64
CA SER A 36 8.68 1.31 -5.97
C SER A 36 9.12 -0.06 -6.51
N ALA A 37 9.31 -0.18 -7.82
CA ALA A 37 9.72 -1.44 -8.43
C ALA A 37 11.09 -1.91 -7.91
N GLU A 38 11.99 -0.98 -7.63
CA GLU A 38 13.32 -1.21 -7.07
C GLU A 38 13.22 -1.73 -5.62
N GLU A 39 12.40 -1.09 -4.77
CA GLU A 39 12.15 -1.56 -3.41
C GLU A 39 11.55 -2.98 -3.40
N PHE A 40 10.65 -3.28 -4.35
CA PHE A 40 10.06 -4.60 -4.53
C PHE A 40 11.09 -5.63 -4.98
N ASN A 41 11.91 -5.31 -5.98
CA ASN A 41 12.93 -6.22 -6.50
C ASN A 41 14.02 -6.53 -5.47
N ALA A 42 14.32 -5.59 -4.57
CA ALA A 42 15.25 -5.80 -3.47
C ALA A 42 14.72 -6.78 -2.40
N ILE A 43 13.40 -6.80 -2.16
CA ILE A 43 12.76 -7.66 -1.16
C ILE A 43 11.43 -8.16 -1.73
N LYS A 44 11.45 -9.34 -2.38
CA LYS A 44 10.29 -9.98 -3.01
C LYS A 44 9.46 -10.80 -2.01
N LEU A 45 8.80 -10.11 -1.08
CA LEU A 45 7.92 -10.75 -0.09
C LEU A 45 6.50 -10.99 -0.61
N LEU A 46 5.98 -10.07 -1.43
CA LEU A 46 4.61 -10.10 -1.96
C LEU A 46 4.62 -10.50 -3.44
N GLN A 47 3.48 -10.94 -3.98
CA GLN A 47 3.39 -11.56 -5.30
C GLN A 47 3.46 -10.54 -6.45
N TYR A 48 2.73 -9.42 -6.31
CA TYR A 48 2.58 -8.42 -7.35
C TYR A 48 3.14 -7.08 -6.91
N ASN A 49 3.62 -6.25 -7.85
CA ASN A 49 4.00 -4.88 -7.59
C ASN A 49 3.11 -3.89 -8.34
N ILE A 50 2.59 -2.90 -7.62
CA ILE A 50 1.91 -1.73 -8.19
C ILE A 50 2.57 -0.48 -7.59
N PRO A 51 3.61 0.07 -8.23
CA PRO A 51 4.31 1.21 -7.69
C PRO A 51 3.41 2.45 -7.71
N VAL A 52 3.20 3.05 -6.53
CA VAL A 52 2.45 4.32 -6.41
C VAL A 52 3.33 5.51 -6.72
N ILE A 53 4.61 5.41 -6.34
CA ILE A 53 5.65 6.42 -6.53
C ILE A 53 6.90 5.76 -7.11
N THR A 54 7.68 6.52 -7.87
CA THR A 54 8.98 6.09 -8.40
C THR A 54 10.05 6.09 -7.30
N ILE A 55 11.24 5.56 -7.60
CA ILE A 55 12.38 5.61 -6.67
C ILE A 55 12.86 7.05 -6.42
N GLU A 56 12.82 7.94 -7.42
CA GLU A 56 13.22 9.34 -7.21
C GLU A 56 12.23 10.05 -6.26
N GLN A 57 10.93 9.80 -6.43
CA GLN A 57 9.90 10.30 -5.53
C GLN A 57 10.04 9.72 -4.12
N HIS A 58 10.44 8.45 -4.00
CA HIS A 58 10.73 7.83 -2.71
C HIS A 58 11.94 8.48 -2.02
N GLN A 59 13.01 8.76 -2.75
CA GLN A 59 14.18 9.48 -2.24
C GLN A 59 13.82 10.90 -1.81
N LEU A 60 13.02 11.61 -2.60
CA LEU A 60 12.51 12.94 -2.25
C LEU A 60 11.65 12.90 -0.99
N LEU A 61 10.77 11.91 -0.86
CA LEU A 61 9.96 11.67 0.33
C LEU A 61 10.84 11.45 1.56
N HIS A 62 11.92 10.67 1.44
CA HIS A 62 12.87 10.44 2.52
C HIS A 62 13.58 11.71 2.98
N ARG A 63 13.87 12.64 2.06
CA ARG A 63 14.45 13.96 2.38
C ARG A 63 13.42 14.93 2.96
N HIS A 64 12.17 14.86 2.52
CA HIS A 64 11.08 15.77 2.90
C HIS A 64 9.89 15.00 3.47
N LEU A 65 10.11 14.36 4.63
CA LEU A 65 9.12 13.50 5.29
C LEU A 65 7.77 14.20 5.58
N TYR A 66 7.79 15.52 5.79
CA TYR A 66 6.58 16.33 5.97
C TYR A 66 5.71 16.43 4.70
N LEU A 67 6.30 16.24 3.51
CA LEU A 67 5.59 16.20 2.23
C LEU A 67 5.14 14.79 1.82
N ALA A 68 5.41 13.77 2.65
CA ALA A 68 5.17 12.38 2.30
C ALA A 68 3.72 12.12 1.84
N GLY A 69 2.74 12.70 2.53
CA GLY A 69 1.33 12.60 2.15
C GLY A 69 1.08 13.12 0.74
N ILE A 70 1.53 14.35 0.45
CA ILE A 70 1.36 15.01 -0.85
C ILE A 70 1.98 14.17 -1.97
N ILE A 71 3.23 13.71 -1.78
CA ILE A 71 3.94 12.92 -2.79
C ILE A 71 3.18 11.60 -3.09
N VAL A 72 2.72 10.91 -2.06
CA VAL A 72 1.99 9.64 -2.21
C VAL A 72 0.65 9.84 -2.90
N PHE A 73 -0.15 10.82 -2.46
CA PHE A 73 -1.45 11.09 -3.09
C PHE A 73 -1.26 11.59 -4.52
N TYR A 74 -0.30 12.48 -4.79
CA TYR A 74 0.03 12.92 -6.14
C TYR A 74 0.40 11.72 -7.04
N GLY A 75 1.24 10.81 -6.57
CA GLY A 75 1.59 9.58 -7.30
C GLY A 75 0.37 8.71 -7.59
N LEU A 76 -0.51 8.53 -6.58
CA LEU A 76 -1.77 7.79 -6.73
C LEU A 76 -2.70 8.42 -7.78
N PHE A 77 -2.85 9.75 -7.77
CA PHE A 77 -3.69 10.48 -8.74
C PHE A 77 -3.09 10.44 -10.14
N LYS A 78 -1.78 10.70 -10.27
CA LYS A 78 -1.07 10.68 -11.56
C LYS A 78 -1.15 9.30 -12.22
N ASN A 79 -1.01 8.23 -11.43
CA ASN A 79 -1.02 6.85 -11.90
C ASN A 79 -2.39 6.15 -11.75
N LYS A 80 -3.46 6.90 -11.49
CA LYS A 80 -4.78 6.38 -11.10
C LYS A 80 -5.32 5.30 -12.03
N LYS A 81 -5.21 5.51 -13.36
CA LYS A 81 -5.73 4.56 -14.38
C LYS A 81 -4.96 3.25 -14.35
N TYR A 82 -3.63 3.31 -14.29
CA TYR A 82 -2.76 2.14 -14.18
C TYR A 82 -3.05 1.36 -12.88
N ILE A 83 -3.05 2.05 -11.74
CA ILE A 83 -3.30 1.44 -10.42
C ILE A 83 -4.69 0.78 -10.39
N ARG A 84 -5.72 1.46 -10.90
CA ARG A 84 -7.07 0.90 -11.01
C ARG A 84 -7.09 -0.40 -11.80
N ASN A 85 -6.51 -0.38 -13.00
CA ASN A 85 -6.54 -1.53 -13.90
C ASN A 85 -5.82 -2.72 -13.27
N LYS A 86 -4.65 -2.49 -12.66
CA LYS A 86 -3.89 -3.56 -12.00
C LYS A 86 -4.59 -4.11 -10.76
N LEU A 87 -5.22 -3.27 -9.94
CA LEU A 87 -6.01 -3.75 -8.80
C LEU A 87 -7.21 -4.61 -9.25
N LEU A 88 -7.91 -4.20 -10.31
CA LEU A 88 -9.03 -4.97 -10.86
C LEU A 88 -8.55 -6.28 -11.50
N GLU A 89 -7.43 -6.28 -12.21
CA GLU A 89 -6.80 -7.47 -12.78
C GLU A 89 -6.42 -8.48 -11.68
N ILE A 90 -5.69 -8.04 -10.65
CA ILE A 90 -5.22 -8.92 -9.57
C ILE A 90 -6.38 -9.44 -8.72
N SER A 91 -7.41 -8.61 -8.48
CA SER A 91 -8.62 -9.04 -7.76
C SER A 91 -9.55 -9.91 -8.61
N ASN A 92 -9.21 -10.21 -9.86
CA ASN A 92 -10.12 -10.84 -10.82
C ASN A 92 -11.50 -10.17 -10.83
N ASN A 93 -11.50 -8.86 -11.07
CA ASN A 93 -12.67 -8.00 -11.02
C ASN A 93 -13.47 -8.13 -9.71
N ARG A 94 -12.77 -7.95 -8.56
CA ARG A 94 -13.31 -7.95 -7.19
C ARG A 94 -13.66 -9.32 -6.60
N GLN A 95 -13.39 -10.43 -7.30
CA GLN A 95 -13.66 -11.77 -6.77
C GLN A 95 -12.65 -12.20 -5.69
N TYR A 96 -11.38 -11.81 -5.84
CA TYR A 96 -10.33 -12.14 -4.89
C TYR A 96 -10.09 -11.00 -3.90
N LYS A 97 -9.87 -11.39 -2.63
CA LYS A 97 -9.44 -10.48 -1.58
C LYS A 97 -7.95 -10.16 -1.73
N ILE A 98 -7.56 -8.91 -1.48
CA ILE A 98 -6.18 -8.44 -1.67
C ILE A 98 -5.53 -8.02 -0.34
N LEU A 99 -4.31 -8.47 -0.10
CA LEU A 99 -3.44 -7.91 0.94
C LEU A 99 -2.50 -6.85 0.35
N ILE A 100 -2.55 -5.62 0.85
CA ILE A 100 -1.77 -4.50 0.33
C ILE A 100 -0.66 -4.14 1.32
N GLY A 101 0.60 -4.27 0.90
CA GLY A 101 1.76 -3.96 1.71
C GLY A 101 2.57 -2.79 1.16
N CYS A 102 3.18 -2.02 2.06
CA CYS A 102 4.27 -1.10 1.74
C CYS A 102 5.40 -1.27 2.77
N SER A 103 6.41 -0.41 2.78
CA SER A 103 7.61 -0.63 3.62
C SER A 103 7.29 -0.75 5.12
N LYS A 104 6.47 0.16 5.67
CA LYS A 104 6.13 0.20 7.11
C LYS A 104 4.61 0.15 7.41
N GLY A 105 3.77 0.06 6.37
CA GLY A 105 2.31 -0.01 6.55
C GLY A 105 1.59 1.31 6.91
N ARG A 106 2.26 2.47 6.90
CA ARG A 106 1.71 3.71 7.52
C ARG A 106 1.05 4.72 6.58
N LEU A 107 1.41 4.73 5.29
CA LEU A 107 0.95 5.77 4.36
C LEU A 107 0.58 5.20 2.98
N ARG A 108 1.55 4.65 2.24
CA ARG A 108 1.32 4.14 0.87
C ARG A 108 0.25 3.05 0.81
N SER A 109 0.39 1.99 1.62
CA SER A 109 -0.59 0.91 1.65
C SER A 109 -1.97 1.35 2.20
N PRO A 110 -2.08 2.17 3.27
CA PRO A 110 -3.34 2.82 3.63
C PRO A 110 -4.01 3.62 2.50
N ALA A 111 -3.26 4.42 1.75
CA ALA A 111 -3.79 5.22 0.65
C ALA A 111 -4.33 4.34 -0.49
N VAL A 112 -3.58 3.30 -0.87
CA VAL A 112 -4.03 2.36 -1.90
C VAL A 112 -5.18 1.48 -1.39
N TRP A 113 -5.20 1.13 -0.10
CA TRP A 113 -6.31 0.42 0.51
C TRP A 113 -7.60 1.21 0.42
N LEU A 114 -7.58 2.51 0.79
CA LEU A 114 -8.73 3.40 0.61
C LEU A 114 -9.24 3.35 -0.84
N TYR A 115 -8.32 3.44 -1.80
CA TYR A 115 -8.67 3.41 -3.20
C TYR A 115 -9.24 2.06 -3.65
N ALA A 116 -8.66 0.94 -3.20
CA ALA A 116 -9.17 -0.41 -3.47
C ALA A 116 -10.58 -0.62 -2.88
N ARG A 117 -10.83 -0.13 -1.66
CA ARG A 117 -12.17 -0.15 -1.04
C ARG A 117 -13.18 0.67 -1.84
N PHE A 118 -12.79 1.86 -2.31
CA PHE A 118 -13.63 2.67 -3.21
C PHE A 118 -13.96 1.95 -4.53
N LEU A 119 -13.08 1.08 -5.02
CA LEU A 119 -13.33 0.24 -6.20
C LEU A 119 -14.21 -0.99 -5.90
N GLY A 120 -14.61 -1.22 -4.65
CA GLY A 120 -15.40 -2.37 -4.21
C GLY A 120 -14.59 -3.64 -4.01
N ILE A 121 -13.26 -3.54 -3.85
CA ILE A 121 -12.39 -4.71 -3.61
C ILE A 121 -12.34 -5.00 -2.10
N ASP A 122 -12.48 -6.26 -1.71
CA ASP A 122 -12.13 -6.70 -0.35
C ASP A 122 -10.61 -6.65 -0.19
N ALA A 123 -10.15 -5.76 0.68
CA ALA A 123 -8.73 -5.54 0.87
C ALA A 123 -8.39 -5.31 2.34
N LYS A 124 -7.19 -5.72 2.72
CA LYS A 124 -6.56 -5.44 4.01
C LYS A 124 -5.17 -4.87 3.80
N ILE A 125 -4.66 -4.21 4.83
CA ILE A 125 -3.31 -3.67 4.87
C ILE A 125 -2.40 -4.67 5.59
N LEU A 126 -1.23 -4.96 5.03
CA LEU A 126 -0.22 -5.78 5.70
C LEU A 126 0.24 -5.07 6.98
N LYS A 127 -0.09 -5.66 8.14
CA LYS A 127 0.27 -5.14 9.45
C LYS A 127 1.79 -5.01 9.57
N TYR A 128 2.27 -3.87 10.07
CA TYR A 128 3.71 -3.52 10.22
C TYR A 128 4.50 -3.34 8.90
N GLY A 129 3.94 -3.72 7.76
CA GLY A 129 4.57 -3.58 6.45
C GLY A 129 5.69 -4.59 6.17
N VAL A 130 6.23 -4.54 4.95
CA VAL A 130 7.18 -5.53 4.42
C VAL A 130 8.46 -5.63 5.26
N LYS A 131 8.98 -4.51 5.78
CA LYS A 131 10.22 -4.50 6.56
C LYS A 131 10.14 -5.29 7.87
N HIS A 132 8.94 -5.58 8.37
CA HIS A 132 8.77 -6.39 9.58
C HIS A 132 9.00 -7.89 9.32
N TYR A 133 8.63 -8.38 8.13
CA TYR A 133 8.69 -9.80 7.78
C TYR A 133 9.94 -10.17 6.98
N ALA A 134 10.72 -9.18 6.55
CA ALA A 134 11.95 -9.36 5.77
C ALA A 134 13.21 -9.40 6.64
N ASN A 135 13.06 -9.41 7.97
CA ASN A 135 14.15 -9.57 8.93
C ASN A 135 14.31 -11.03 9.33
#